data_AF-A0A9E3SII7-F1
#
_entry.id   AF-A0A9E3SII7-F1
#
_cell.length_a   1.000
_cell.length_b   1.000
_cell.length_c   1.000
_cell.angle_alpha   90.00
_cell.angle_beta   90.00
_cell.angle_gamma   90.00
#
_symmetry.space_group_name_H-M   'P 1'
#
loop_
_entity.id
_entity.type
_entity.pdbx_description
1 polymer ?
#
loop_
_entity_poly.entity_id
_entity_poly.type
_entity_poly.pdbx_seq_one_letter_code
_entity_poly.pdbx_strand_id
1 'polypeptide(L)'
;MDYETPTDLRPPEAAEWLPAGLKEPPTRWLRGRLDEVTAALPEFDRLPFALAPENEGPWHVNELMDLIATRESGDGDWARRPVAVVSKAYRLIGHRHAAEMIAEGFAAVGIDAGELDTHATLDRYGARLALEVNLGAGWMVSPGDGHPLVLQLRCLNSVDASAMLRVCFTWYRLVCTNGLVVGFSKDLGRVVHRESRVAPDVRGEIARGLSLAKADRLAMARWLARPVDPARLP
;
A
#
# COMPACT_ATOMS: atom_id res chain seq x y z
N MET A 1 1.84 20.71 -27.50
CA MET A 1 0.78 20.20 -26.60
C MET A 1 1.44 18.99 -26.00
N ASP A 2 2.21 19.26 -24.96
CA ASP A 2 3.32 18.40 -24.55
C ASP A 2 2.85 17.66 -23.31
N TYR A 3 2.71 16.34 -23.43
CA TYR A 3 2.40 15.47 -22.32
C TYR A 3 3.65 15.35 -21.45
N GLU A 4 3.63 15.99 -20.28
CA GLU A 4 4.64 15.78 -19.24
C GLU A 4 4.52 14.34 -18.72
N THR A 5 5.59 13.57 -18.89
CA THR A 5 5.84 12.27 -18.28
C THR A 5 5.69 12.36 -16.75
N PRO A 6 5.13 11.35 -16.06
CA PRO A 6 5.06 11.34 -14.59
C PRO A 6 6.44 11.61 -14.00
N THR A 7 6.59 12.77 -13.37
CA THR A 7 7.88 13.27 -12.91
C THR A 7 8.32 12.46 -11.68
N ASP A 8 9.49 11.85 -11.77
CA ASP A 8 10.22 11.21 -10.66
C ASP A 8 10.62 12.29 -9.64
N LEU A 9 9.67 12.70 -8.82
CA LEU A 9 9.88 13.66 -7.73
C LEU A 9 10.32 12.89 -6.49
N ARG A 10 11.62 12.65 -6.40
CA ARG A 10 12.28 12.15 -5.19
C ARG A 10 12.02 13.14 -4.03
N PRO A 11 11.40 12.75 -2.91
CA PRO A 11 11.38 13.59 -1.72
C PRO A 11 12.83 13.75 -1.20
N PRO A 12 13.23 14.95 -0.76
CA PRO A 12 14.51 15.13 -0.10
C PRO A 12 14.49 14.31 1.20
N GLU A 13 15.52 13.47 1.38
CA GLU A 13 15.76 12.62 2.57
C GLU A 13 14.87 11.37 2.73
N ALA A 14 14.78 10.54 1.69
CA ALA A 14 14.15 9.21 1.72
C ALA A 14 14.95 8.10 2.47
N ALA A 15 15.86 8.44 3.39
CA ALA A 15 16.76 7.47 4.02
C ALA A 15 16.19 6.73 5.25
N GLU A 16 15.13 7.25 5.89
CA GLU A 16 14.56 6.65 7.11
C GLU A 16 13.08 6.26 7.01
N TRP A 17 12.45 6.48 5.85
CA TRP A 17 11.03 6.22 5.60
C TRP A 17 10.71 4.86 4.99
N LEU A 18 11.72 3.99 4.86
CA LEU A 18 11.51 2.60 4.49
C LEU A 18 10.50 2.00 5.48
N PRO A 19 9.25 1.68 5.08
CA PRO A 19 8.41 0.85 5.94
C PRO A 19 9.26 -0.37 6.28
N ALA A 20 9.26 -0.79 7.55
CA ALA A 20 10.05 -1.92 8.06
C ALA A 20 9.78 -3.28 7.34
N GLY A 21 9.09 -3.29 6.19
CA GLY A 21 8.89 -4.39 5.27
C GLY A 21 9.63 -4.29 3.92
N LEU A 22 10.26 -3.16 3.56
CA LEU A 22 11.14 -3.09 2.38
C LEU A 22 12.58 -3.40 2.82
N LYS A 23 13.16 -4.50 2.30
CA LYS A 23 14.54 -4.91 2.62
C LYS A 23 15.60 -4.05 1.91
N GLU A 24 15.21 -3.36 0.84
CA GLU A 24 16.06 -2.50 0.02
C GLU A 24 15.38 -1.14 -0.17
N PRO A 25 16.13 -0.04 -0.37
CA PRO A 25 15.57 1.28 -0.69
C PRO A 25 14.56 1.17 -1.86
N PRO A 26 13.43 1.90 -1.80
CA PRO A 26 12.51 1.92 -2.93
C PRO A 26 13.26 2.48 -4.14
N THR A 27 12.96 1.94 -5.31
CA THR A 27 13.62 2.35 -6.56
C THR A 27 12.64 2.95 -7.57
N ARG A 28 11.34 2.88 -7.27
CA ARG A 28 10.27 3.44 -8.09
C ARG A 28 9.21 4.09 -7.21
N TRP A 29 8.77 5.27 -7.62
CA TRP A 29 7.74 6.09 -6.98
C TRP A 29 6.65 6.40 -8.00
N LEU A 30 5.40 6.24 -7.59
CA LEU A 30 4.23 6.65 -8.36
C LEU A 30 3.42 7.62 -7.51
N ARG A 31 2.88 8.66 -8.15
CA ARG A 31 1.99 9.63 -7.52
C ARG A 31 0.89 10.02 -8.48
N GLY A 32 -0.33 10.15 -7.98
CA GLY A 32 -1.48 10.59 -8.75
C GLY A 32 -2.78 10.27 -8.02
N ARG A 33 -3.87 10.22 -8.77
CA ARG A 33 -5.16 9.73 -8.29
C ARG A 33 -5.10 8.21 -8.09
N LEU A 34 -5.99 7.65 -7.25
CA LEU A 34 -5.93 6.21 -6.92
C LEU A 34 -6.08 5.33 -8.18
N ASP A 35 -6.93 5.71 -9.12
CA ASP A 35 -7.14 5.04 -10.40
C ASP A 35 -5.88 5.08 -11.28
N GLU A 36 -5.24 6.24 -11.40
CA GLU A 36 -4.01 6.44 -12.16
C GLU A 36 -2.85 5.61 -11.60
N VAL A 37 -2.67 5.65 -10.27
CA VAL A 37 -1.63 4.85 -9.60
C VAL A 37 -1.93 3.36 -9.77
N THR A 38 -3.20 2.94 -9.61
CA THR A 38 -3.62 1.53 -9.78
C THR A 38 -3.33 1.02 -11.19
N ALA A 39 -3.60 1.84 -12.22
CA ALA A 39 -3.30 1.50 -13.61
C ALA A 39 -1.79 1.34 -13.85
N ALA A 40 -0.95 2.15 -13.21
CA ALA A 40 0.51 2.10 -13.34
C ALA A 40 1.20 0.97 -12.53
N LEU A 41 0.49 0.33 -11.59
CA LEU A 41 1.04 -0.78 -10.80
C LEU A 41 1.35 -2.00 -11.69
N PRO A 42 2.44 -2.75 -11.37
CA PRO A 42 2.76 -3.98 -12.07
C PRO A 42 1.70 -5.05 -11.83
N GLU A 43 1.49 -5.86 -12.87
CA GLU A 43 0.73 -7.10 -12.79
C GLU A 43 1.69 -8.28 -12.75
N PHE A 44 1.18 -9.42 -12.26
CA PHE A 44 2.00 -10.61 -12.03
C PHE A 44 1.32 -11.85 -12.56
N ASP A 45 2.11 -12.68 -13.23
CA ASP A 45 1.75 -14.04 -13.59
C ASP A 45 2.34 -15.01 -12.57
N ARG A 46 1.60 -16.09 -12.34
CA ARG A 46 2.09 -17.27 -11.64
C ARG A 46 2.25 -18.40 -12.64
N LEU A 47 3.47 -18.88 -12.77
CA LEU A 47 3.89 -19.84 -13.79
C LEU A 47 4.46 -21.10 -13.11
N PRO A 48 4.40 -22.27 -13.74
CA PRO A 48 5.12 -23.43 -13.24
C PRO A 48 6.61 -23.12 -13.11
N PHE A 49 7.21 -23.38 -11.94
CA PHE A 49 8.66 -23.32 -11.81
C PHE A 49 9.25 -24.59 -12.44
N ALA A 50 10.09 -24.45 -13.45
CA ALA A 50 10.59 -25.59 -14.20
C ALA A 50 12.06 -25.40 -14.59
N LEU A 51 12.80 -26.51 -14.64
CA LEU A 51 14.14 -26.54 -15.20
C LEU A 51 14.06 -26.88 -16.69
N ALA A 52 14.79 -26.12 -17.50
CA ALA A 52 15.02 -26.49 -18.88
C ALA A 52 15.80 -27.81 -18.93
N PRO A 53 15.48 -28.70 -19.87
CA PRO A 53 16.25 -29.92 -20.06
C PRO A 53 17.66 -29.58 -20.57
N GLU A 54 18.66 -30.39 -20.20
CA GLU A 54 20.05 -30.21 -20.69
C GLU A 54 20.17 -30.48 -22.21
N ASN A 55 19.28 -31.30 -22.75
CA ASN A 55 19.18 -31.67 -24.18
C ASN A 55 17.75 -31.46 -24.69
N GLU A 56 17.45 -31.84 -25.93
CA GLU A 56 16.07 -31.88 -26.43
C GLU A 56 15.19 -32.77 -25.54
N GLY A 57 14.08 -32.21 -25.04
CA GLY A 57 13.18 -32.89 -24.12
C GLY A 57 12.12 -31.97 -23.51
N PRO A 58 11.23 -32.51 -22.66
CA PRO A 58 10.25 -31.71 -21.94
C PRO A 58 10.91 -30.94 -20.78
N TRP A 59 10.29 -29.82 -20.40
CA TRP A 59 10.66 -29.10 -19.19
C TRP A 59 10.35 -29.92 -17.94
N HIS A 60 11.25 -29.88 -16.95
CA HIS A 60 11.07 -30.57 -15.68
C HIS A 60 10.39 -29.63 -14.67
N VAL A 61 9.06 -29.73 -14.59
CA VAL A 61 8.24 -28.90 -13.70
C VAL A 61 8.42 -29.33 -12.24
N ASN A 62 8.63 -28.37 -11.36
CA ASN A 62 8.67 -28.59 -9.93
C ASN A 62 7.26 -28.82 -9.38
N GLU A 63 7.09 -29.89 -8.60
CA GLU A 63 5.79 -30.26 -8.05
C GLU A 63 5.36 -29.35 -6.88
N LEU A 64 6.31 -28.69 -6.21
CA LEU A 64 6.09 -27.96 -4.96
C LEU A 64 6.11 -26.44 -5.13
N MET A 65 6.72 -25.93 -6.20
CA MET A 65 7.00 -24.50 -6.38
C MET A 65 6.45 -23.96 -7.70
N ASP A 66 6.09 -22.68 -7.67
CA ASP A 66 5.75 -21.86 -8.84
C ASP A 66 6.63 -20.61 -8.90
N LEU A 67 6.80 -20.07 -10.10
CA LEU A 67 7.48 -18.82 -10.39
C LEU A 67 6.46 -17.68 -10.43
N ILE A 68 6.71 -16.61 -9.69
CA ILE A 68 6.05 -15.32 -9.89
C ILE A 68 6.90 -14.50 -10.85
N ALA A 69 6.26 -13.98 -11.90
CA ALA A 69 6.89 -13.11 -12.88
C ALA A 69 6.06 -11.84 -13.09
N THR A 70 6.71 -10.71 -13.34
CA THR A 70 6.00 -9.51 -13.82
C THR A 70 5.35 -9.83 -15.16
N ARG A 71 4.10 -9.42 -15.33
CA ARG A 71 3.41 -9.47 -16.61
C ARG A 71 3.85 -8.29 -17.46
N GLU A 72 4.16 -8.55 -18.72
CA GLU A 72 4.44 -7.51 -19.69
C GLU A 72 3.16 -6.70 -19.94
N SER A 73 3.24 -5.40 -19.70
CA SER A 73 2.19 -4.45 -20.09
C SER A 73 2.69 -3.69 -21.31
N GLY A 74 1.92 -3.69 -22.40
CA GLY A 74 2.32 -3.15 -23.70
C GLY A 74 2.74 -1.67 -23.68
N ASP A 75 2.26 -0.91 -22.69
CA ASP A 75 2.57 0.51 -22.48
C ASP A 75 3.35 0.77 -21.17
N GLY A 76 3.78 -0.29 -20.46
CA GLY A 76 4.32 -0.20 -19.11
C GLY A 76 5.83 -0.39 -19.02
N ASP A 77 6.44 0.28 -18.03
CA ASP A 77 7.87 0.17 -17.69
C ASP A 77 8.22 -1.16 -16.97
N TRP A 78 7.37 -2.17 -17.11
CA TRP A 78 7.42 -3.47 -16.44
C TRP A 78 7.68 -4.59 -17.46
N ALA A 79 8.96 -4.76 -17.81
CA ALA A 79 9.38 -5.90 -18.62
C ALA A 79 9.10 -7.23 -17.90
N ARG A 80 8.79 -8.28 -18.65
CA ARG A 80 8.60 -9.65 -18.12
C ARG A 80 9.89 -10.15 -17.48
N ARG A 81 9.88 -10.39 -16.17
CA ARG A 81 11.05 -10.83 -15.40
C ARG A 81 10.63 -11.76 -14.26
N PRO A 82 11.47 -12.74 -13.89
CA PRO A 82 11.25 -13.52 -12.69
C PRO A 82 11.37 -12.61 -11.46
N VAL A 83 10.45 -12.76 -10.52
CA VAL A 83 10.39 -11.98 -9.28
C VAL A 83 10.71 -12.86 -8.08
N ALA A 84 10.05 -14.01 -7.98
CA ALA A 84 10.18 -14.89 -6.83
C ALA A 84 9.77 -16.32 -7.16
N VAL A 85 10.25 -17.28 -6.37
CA VAL A 85 9.79 -18.68 -6.39
C VAL A 85 9.01 -18.93 -5.10
N VAL A 86 7.75 -19.35 -5.23
CA VAL A 86 6.81 -19.50 -4.11
C VAL A 86 6.27 -20.92 -4.07
N SER A 87 5.81 -21.38 -2.91
CA SER A 87 5.20 -22.71 -2.81
C SER A 87 3.85 -22.75 -3.51
N LYS A 88 3.40 -23.93 -3.95
CA LYS A 88 2.08 -24.06 -4.60
C LYS A 88 0.89 -23.69 -3.70
N ALA A 89 1.07 -23.75 -2.39
CA ALA A 89 0.08 -23.30 -1.42
C ALA A 89 0.00 -21.77 -1.28
N TYR A 90 0.94 -21.02 -1.88
CA TYR A 90 0.93 -19.55 -1.87
C TYR A 90 -0.26 -19.04 -2.67
N ARG A 91 -0.94 -18.00 -2.20
CA ARG A 91 -2.02 -17.33 -2.95
C ARG A 91 -1.58 -15.94 -3.37
N LEU A 92 -1.33 -15.76 -4.67
CA LEU A 92 -0.94 -14.46 -5.22
C LEU A 92 -2.06 -13.44 -5.06
N ILE A 93 -1.75 -12.31 -4.42
CA ILE A 93 -2.59 -11.10 -4.43
C ILE A 93 -1.74 -10.02 -5.08
N GLY A 94 -2.01 -9.73 -6.35
CA GLY A 94 -1.28 -8.73 -7.10
C GLY A 94 -1.44 -7.32 -6.51
N HIS A 95 -0.47 -6.46 -6.77
CA HIS A 95 -0.49 -5.07 -6.33
C HIS A 95 -1.69 -4.30 -6.87
N ARG A 96 -1.95 -4.39 -8.18
CA ARG A 96 -3.15 -3.81 -8.80
C ARG A 96 -4.44 -4.31 -8.14
N HIS A 97 -4.57 -5.62 -7.97
CA HIS A 97 -5.75 -6.20 -7.32
C HIS A 97 -5.95 -5.70 -5.88
N ALA A 98 -4.87 -5.53 -5.11
CA ALA A 98 -4.96 -4.94 -3.77
C ALA A 98 -5.46 -3.49 -3.81
N ALA A 99 -4.99 -2.69 -4.76
CA ALA A 99 -5.43 -1.30 -4.93
C ALA A 99 -6.90 -1.21 -5.42
N GLU A 100 -7.32 -2.10 -6.32
CA GLU A 100 -8.72 -2.22 -6.75
C GLU A 100 -9.66 -2.54 -5.58
N MET A 101 -9.30 -3.51 -4.73
CA MET A 101 -10.09 -3.82 -3.53
C MET A 101 -10.23 -2.61 -2.58
N ILE A 102 -9.21 -1.76 -2.52
CA ILE A 102 -9.23 -0.52 -1.72
C ILE A 102 -10.16 0.51 -2.38
N ALA A 103 -10.05 0.71 -3.69
CA ALA A 103 -10.91 1.62 -4.44
C ALA A 103 -12.40 1.20 -4.32
N GLU A 104 -12.70 -0.08 -4.46
CA GLU A 104 -14.03 -0.65 -4.24
C GLU A 104 -14.53 -0.41 -2.80
N GLY A 105 -13.65 -0.54 -1.81
CA GLY A 105 -13.98 -0.28 -0.42
C GLY A 105 -14.30 1.19 -0.14
N PHE A 106 -13.60 2.13 -0.79
CA PHE A 106 -13.94 3.56 -0.73
C PHE A 106 -15.26 3.86 -1.45
N ALA A 107 -15.47 3.28 -2.62
CA ALA A 107 -16.73 3.46 -3.36
C ALA A 107 -17.93 2.96 -2.54
N ALA A 108 -17.80 1.82 -1.85
CA ALA A 108 -18.85 1.23 -1.02
C ALA A 108 -19.28 2.10 0.17
N VAL A 109 -18.45 3.07 0.58
CA VAL A 109 -18.75 4.03 1.66
C VAL A 109 -19.00 5.45 1.15
N GLY A 110 -19.14 5.62 -0.18
CA GLY A 110 -19.44 6.90 -0.81
C GLY A 110 -18.24 7.86 -0.89
N ILE A 111 -17.01 7.35 -0.84
CA ILE A 111 -15.80 8.14 -1.10
C ILE A 111 -15.39 7.90 -2.56
N ASP A 112 -15.26 8.99 -3.32
CA ASP A 112 -14.77 8.93 -4.69
C ASP A 112 -13.25 8.68 -4.69
N ALA A 113 -12.84 7.51 -5.18
CA ALA A 113 -11.45 7.11 -5.31
C ALA A 113 -10.66 8.02 -6.27
N GLY A 114 -11.32 8.64 -7.25
CA GLY A 114 -10.70 9.54 -8.21
C GLY A 114 -10.17 10.83 -7.56
N GLU A 115 -10.68 11.23 -6.40
CA GLU A 115 -10.27 12.46 -5.72
C GLU A 115 -9.15 12.25 -4.68
N LEU A 116 -8.67 11.01 -4.52
CA LEU A 116 -7.70 10.66 -3.47
C LEU A 116 -6.25 10.77 -3.95
N ASP A 117 -5.48 11.69 -3.37
CA ASP A 117 -4.02 11.78 -3.59
C ASP A 117 -3.36 10.49 -3.08
N THR A 118 -2.73 9.78 -4.00
CA THR A 118 -2.22 8.43 -3.78
C THR A 118 -0.76 8.34 -4.16
N HIS A 119 0.06 7.80 -3.27
CA HIS A 119 1.48 7.57 -3.48
C HIS A 119 1.76 6.07 -3.39
N ALA A 120 2.60 5.56 -4.27
CA ALA A 120 3.08 4.18 -4.20
C ALA A 120 4.60 4.14 -4.27
N THR A 121 5.20 3.28 -3.46
CA THR A 121 6.62 2.97 -3.48
C THR A 121 6.83 1.49 -3.74
N LEU A 122 7.73 1.19 -4.68
CA LEU A 122 8.03 -0.17 -5.11
C LEU A 122 9.53 -0.45 -5.04
N ASP A 123 9.87 -1.72 -4.78
CA ASP A 123 11.25 -2.19 -4.94
C ASP A 123 11.63 -2.35 -6.43
N ARG A 124 12.90 -2.75 -6.66
CA ARG A 124 13.50 -2.87 -8.00
C ARG A 124 12.71 -3.74 -8.98
N TYR A 125 12.08 -4.79 -8.48
CA TYR A 125 11.35 -5.75 -9.30
C TYR A 125 9.83 -5.58 -9.17
N GLY A 126 9.38 -4.57 -8.44
CA GLY A 126 7.99 -4.40 -8.06
C GLY A 126 7.48 -5.52 -7.16
N ALA A 127 8.34 -6.28 -6.49
CA ALA A 127 7.93 -7.43 -5.69
C ALA A 127 7.18 -7.00 -4.42
N ARG A 128 7.45 -5.79 -3.96
CA ARG A 128 6.89 -5.19 -2.75
C ARG A 128 6.33 -3.81 -3.06
N LEU A 129 5.19 -3.54 -2.45
CA LEU A 129 4.45 -2.28 -2.56
C LEU A 129 4.18 -1.72 -1.17
N ALA A 130 4.42 -0.43 -1.00
CA ALA A 130 3.71 0.39 -0.02
C ALA A 130 2.87 1.44 -0.77
N LEU A 131 1.55 1.31 -0.66
CA LEU A 131 0.55 2.21 -1.21
C LEU A 131 -0.03 3.06 -0.08
N GLU A 132 -0.18 4.34 -0.35
CA GLU A 132 -0.54 5.36 0.61
C GLU A 132 -1.61 6.25 0.00
N VAL A 133 -2.82 6.22 0.54
CA VAL A 133 -3.99 6.93 0.01
C VAL A 133 -4.41 8.00 1.02
N ASN A 134 -4.33 9.26 0.64
CA ASN A 134 -4.70 10.40 1.47
C ASN A 134 -6.20 10.71 1.29
N LEU A 135 -6.93 10.79 2.41
CA LEU A 135 -8.38 11.02 2.39
C LEU A 135 -8.77 12.50 2.25
N GLY A 136 -7.78 13.39 2.14
CA GLY A 136 -7.97 14.79 1.80
C GLY A 136 -8.52 15.66 2.93
N ALA A 137 -8.89 16.90 2.57
CA ALA A 137 -9.15 17.96 3.52
C ALA A 137 -10.32 17.69 4.48
N GLY A 138 -11.34 16.96 4.03
CA GLY A 138 -12.51 16.61 4.84
C GLY A 138 -12.19 15.77 6.09
N TRP A 139 -11.01 15.16 6.13
CA TRP A 139 -10.55 14.31 7.24
C TRP A 139 -9.47 14.96 8.08
N MET A 140 -9.05 16.19 7.80
CA MET A 140 -7.96 16.83 8.54
C MET A 140 -8.37 17.24 9.96
N VAL A 141 -7.42 17.18 10.89
CA VAL A 141 -7.55 17.72 12.26
C VAL A 141 -6.48 18.77 12.47
N SER A 142 -6.89 20.01 12.71
CA SER A 142 -5.95 21.10 13.02
C SER A 142 -5.72 21.17 14.53
N PRO A 143 -4.48 20.98 15.01
CA PRO A 143 -4.14 21.17 16.42
C PRO A 143 -3.91 22.66 16.76
N GLY A 144 -3.95 23.57 15.79
CA GLY A 144 -3.80 25.02 15.99
C GLY A 144 -2.41 25.60 15.71
N ASP A 145 -1.45 24.79 15.27
CA ASP A 145 -0.06 25.20 15.02
C ASP A 145 0.32 25.26 13.53
N GLY A 146 -0.68 25.30 12.64
CA GLY A 146 -0.47 25.35 11.19
C GLY A 146 -0.09 24.01 10.54
N HIS A 147 0.06 22.93 11.32
CA HIS A 147 0.45 21.61 10.80
C HIS A 147 -0.58 20.53 11.14
N PRO A 148 -1.60 20.37 10.29
CA PRO A 148 -2.71 19.47 10.52
C PRO A 148 -2.31 17.99 10.50
N LEU A 149 -3.06 17.19 11.24
CA LEU A 149 -3.08 15.74 11.08
C LEU A 149 -3.96 15.37 9.89
N VAL A 150 -3.48 14.43 9.09
CA VAL A 150 -4.14 13.92 7.90
C VAL A 150 -4.42 12.43 8.09
N LEU A 151 -5.62 11.99 7.71
CA LEU A 151 -5.96 10.58 7.68
C LEU A 151 -5.49 9.95 6.37
N GLN A 152 -4.74 8.86 6.49
CA GLN A 152 -4.22 8.10 5.37
C GLN A 152 -4.62 6.63 5.52
N LEU A 153 -4.97 5.98 4.41
CA LEU A 153 -4.98 4.52 4.32
C LEU A 153 -3.63 4.05 3.79
N ARG A 154 -3.00 3.11 4.47
CA ARG A 154 -1.75 2.48 4.05
C ARG A 154 -1.98 1.01 3.72
N CYS A 155 -1.48 0.59 2.57
CA CYS A 155 -1.51 -0.79 2.11
C CYS A 155 -0.09 -1.28 1.84
N LEU A 156 0.34 -2.31 2.55
CA LEU A 156 1.60 -3.00 2.32
C LEU A 156 1.31 -4.35 1.69
N ASN A 157 1.95 -4.66 0.56
CA ASN A 157 1.75 -5.93 -0.13
C ASN A 157 3.08 -6.48 -0.65
N SER A 158 3.19 -7.80 -0.77
CA SER A 158 4.31 -8.46 -1.44
C SER A 158 3.84 -9.64 -2.27
N VAL A 159 4.45 -9.82 -3.44
CA VAL A 159 4.22 -10.97 -4.32
C VAL A 159 5.32 -12.04 -4.21
N ASP A 160 6.37 -11.77 -3.43
CA ASP A 160 7.52 -12.66 -3.19
C ASP A 160 7.38 -13.54 -1.93
N ALA A 161 6.18 -13.56 -1.33
CA ALA A 161 5.89 -14.22 -0.05
C ALA A 161 6.66 -13.69 1.17
N SER A 162 7.36 -12.56 1.06
CA SER A 162 8.14 -11.99 2.16
C SER A 162 7.30 -11.24 3.19
N ALA A 163 6.12 -10.76 2.79
CA ALA A 163 5.18 -10.03 3.62
C ALA A 163 3.73 -10.43 3.29
N MET A 164 2.85 -10.21 4.27
CA MET A 164 1.42 -10.37 4.10
C MET A 164 0.82 -9.07 3.57
N LEU A 165 -0.30 -9.15 2.84
CA LEU A 165 -1.11 -7.97 2.58
C LEU A 165 -1.61 -7.41 3.91
N ARG A 166 -1.30 -6.13 4.16
CA ARG A 166 -1.74 -5.37 5.33
C ARG A 166 -2.39 -4.08 4.87
N VAL A 167 -3.57 -3.78 5.40
CA VAL A 167 -4.23 -2.49 5.19
C VAL A 167 -4.49 -1.86 6.55
N CYS A 168 -4.16 -0.60 6.75
CA CYS A 168 -4.39 0.13 7.99
C CYS A 168 -4.76 1.60 7.74
N PHE A 169 -5.48 2.21 8.68
CA PHE A 169 -5.63 3.66 8.74
C PHE A 169 -4.63 4.25 9.72
N THR A 170 -4.04 5.38 9.34
CA THR A 170 -3.07 6.10 10.16
C THR A 170 -3.32 7.59 10.09
N TRP A 171 -3.24 8.25 11.24
CA TRP A 171 -3.20 9.70 11.36
C TRP A 171 -1.74 10.15 11.31
N TYR A 172 -1.38 10.93 10.30
CA TYR A 172 -0.01 11.40 10.08
C TYR A 172 0.07 12.92 10.03
N ARG A 173 1.16 13.49 10.54
CA ARG A 173 1.37 14.93 10.64
C ARG A 173 2.55 15.38 9.79
N LEU A 174 2.29 16.27 8.83
CA LEU A 174 3.18 16.64 7.73
C LEU A 174 4.47 17.40 8.12
N VAL A 175 4.52 18.03 9.30
CA VAL A 175 5.71 18.81 9.75
C VAL A 175 6.75 17.95 10.47
N CYS A 176 6.40 16.72 10.81
CA CYS A 176 7.30 15.87 11.57
C CYS A 176 8.31 15.27 10.60
N THR A 177 9.51 15.85 10.54
CA THR A 177 10.69 15.24 9.88
C THR A 177 10.95 13.80 10.38
N ASN A 178 10.42 13.44 11.56
CA ASN A 178 10.53 12.10 12.17
C ASN A 178 9.27 11.23 12.06
N GLY A 179 8.31 11.59 11.20
CA GLY A 179 7.22 10.65 10.91
C GLY A 179 6.27 10.36 12.07
N LEU A 180 5.98 11.35 12.93
CA LEU A 180 5.07 11.14 14.07
C LEU A 180 3.67 10.74 13.57
N VAL A 181 3.37 9.45 13.68
CA VAL A 181 2.04 8.88 13.53
C VAL A 181 1.31 9.07 14.86
N VAL A 182 0.29 9.93 14.86
CA VAL A 182 -0.47 10.26 16.07
C VAL A 182 -1.81 9.53 16.02
N GLY A 183 -1.86 8.29 16.53
CA GLY A 183 -3.12 7.59 16.73
C GLY A 183 -3.13 6.14 16.26
N PHE A 184 -4.21 5.46 16.63
CA PHE A 184 -4.41 4.03 16.65
C PHE A 184 -4.29 3.38 15.26
N SER A 185 -3.09 2.91 14.91
CA SER A 185 -2.93 1.98 13.79
C SER A 185 -3.73 0.72 14.07
N LYS A 186 -4.95 0.64 13.56
CA LYS A 186 -5.72 -0.59 13.56
C LYS A 186 -5.41 -1.30 12.25
N ASP A 187 -4.74 -2.43 12.35
CA ASP A 187 -4.65 -3.38 11.24
C ASP A 187 -6.09 -3.74 10.86
N LEU A 188 -6.52 -3.25 9.69
CA LEU A 188 -7.86 -3.50 9.15
C LEU A 188 -7.91 -4.90 8.54
N GLY A 189 -6.77 -5.46 8.12
CA GLY A 189 -6.73 -6.82 7.63
C GLY A 189 -5.31 -7.34 7.50
N ARG A 190 -5.13 -8.62 7.79
CA ARG A 190 -3.91 -9.36 7.47
C ARG A 190 -4.28 -10.56 6.61
N VAL A 191 -3.92 -10.51 5.34
CA VAL A 191 -4.14 -11.65 4.43
C VAL A 191 -2.84 -12.42 4.34
N VAL A 192 -2.84 -13.60 4.96
CA VAL A 192 -1.76 -14.56 4.72
C VAL A 192 -2.02 -15.14 3.34
N HIS A 193 -1.03 -15.07 2.45
CA HIS A 193 -1.05 -15.71 1.13
C HIS A 193 -1.01 -17.24 1.25
N ARG A 194 -2.07 -17.86 1.79
CA ARG A 194 -2.27 -19.31 1.88
C ARG A 194 -3.64 -19.67 1.35
N GLU A 195 -3.71 -20.78 0.65
CA GLU A 195 -4.93 -21.31 0.01
C GLU A 195 -6.14 -21.43 0.96
N SER A 196 -5.90 -21.75 2.24
CA SER A 196 -6.95 -22.01 3.24
C SER A 196 -7.56 -20.79 3.92
N ARG A 197 -7.11 -19.55 3.62
CA ARG A 197 -7.72 -18.33 4.18
C ARG A 197 -8.49 -17.58 3.10
N VAL A 198 -9.79 -17.39 3.35
CA VAL A 198 -10.61 -16.43 2.62
C VAL A 198 -9.99 -15.05 2.82
N ALA A 199 -9.72 -14.34 1.72
CA ALA A 199 -9.26 -12.96 1.81
C ALA A 199 -10.32 -12.16 2.59
N PRO A 200 -9.96 -11.44 3.65
CA PRO A 200 -10.91 -10.60 4.39
C PRO A 200 -11.61 -9.64 3.43
N ASP A 201 -12.89 -9.41 3.66
CA ASP A 201 -13.68 -8.43 2.90
C ASP A 201 -13.14 -7.03 3.19
N VAL A 202 -12.24 -6.56 2.34
CA VAL A 202 -11.56 -5.25 2.44
C VAL A 202 -12.58 -4.12 2.56
N ARG A 203 -13.77 -4.26 1.96
CA ARG A 203 -14.87 -3.29 2.03
C ARG A 203 -15.38 -3.12 3.46
N GLY A 204 -15.74 -4.23 4.13
CA GLY A 204 -16.18 -4.22 5.52
C GLY A 204 -15.12 -3.66 6.46
N GLU A 205 -13.84 -3.91 6.17
CA GLU A 205 -12.72 -3.41 6.96
C GLU A 205 -12.47 -1.91 6.76
N ILE A 206 -12.56 -1.39 5.53
CA ILE A 206 -12.49 0.04 5.25
C ILE A 206 -13.64 0.78 5.95
N ALA A 207 -14.87 0.27 5.86
CA ALA A 207 -16.02 0.86 6.53
C ALA A 207 -15.82 0.93 8.06
N ARG A 208 -15.34 -0.16 8.67
CA ARG A 208 -14.97 -0.18 10.10
C ARG A 208 -13.88 0.83 10.41
N GLY A 209 -12.81 0.86 9.61
CA GLY A 209 -11.68 1.76 9.79
C GLY A 209 -12.09 3.23 9.76
N LEU A 210 -12.94 3.62 8.82
CA LEU A 210 -13.48 4.98 8.73
C LEU A 210 -14.38 5.35 9.90
N SER A 211 -15.19 4.41 10.38
CA SER A 211 -16.02 4.62 11.58
C SER A 211 -15.14 4.89 12.81
N LEU A 212 -14.05 4.14 12.97
CA LEU A 212 -13.08 4.34 14.03
C LEU A 212 -12.33 5.66 13.87
N ALA A 213 -11.91 6.01 12.66
CA ALA A 213 -11.26 7.29 12.39
C ALA A 213 -12.19 8.49 12.68
N LYS A 214 -13.49 8.38 12.43
CA LYS A 214 -14.47 9.40 12.86
C LYS A 214 -14.52 9.54 14.38
N ALA A 215 -14.49 8.42 15.12
CA ALA A 215 -14.45 8.44 16.57
C ALA A 215 -13.15 9.06 17.11
N ASP A 216 -12.01 8.74 16.49
CA ASP A 216 -10.71 9.33 16.81
C ASP A 216 -10.73 10.84 16.57
N ARG A 217 -11.25 11.29 15.44
CA ARG A 217 -11.39 12.72 15.12
C ARG A 217 -12.19 13.47 16.20
N LEU A 218 -13.30 12.89 16.65
CA LEU A 218 -14.11 13.46 17.73
C LEU A 218 -13.36 13.46 19.07
N ALA A 219 -12.59 12.42 19.36
CA ALA A 219 -11.76 12.36 20.56
C ALA A 219 -10.66 13.42 20.55
N MET A 220 -9.94 13.57 19.44
CA MET A 220 -8.93 14.62 19.26
C MET A 220 -9.53 16.02 19.43
N ALA A 221 -10.71 16.28 18.84
CA ALA A 221 -11.39 17.56 19.02
C ALA A 221 -11.72 17.85 20.50
N ARG A 222 -12.17 16.84 21.26
CA ARG A 222 -12.40 16.98 22.71
C ARG A 222 -11.11 17.25 23.49
N TRP A 223 -10.01 16.61 23.11
CA TRP A 223 -8.71 16.84 23.75
C TRP A 223 -8.20 18.25 23.49
N LEU A 224 -8.29 18.73 22.25
CA LEU A 224 -7.89 20.09 21.87
C LEU A 224 -8.73 21.17 22.58
N ALA A 225 -10.01 20.88 22.85
CA ALA A 225 -10.88 21.79 23.59
C ALA A 225 -10.65 21.76 25.11
N ARG A 226 -9.86 20.81 25.64
CA ARG A 226 -9.64 20.67 27.08
C ARG A 226 -8.48 21.55 27.52
N PRO A 227 -8.71 22.54 28.42
CA PRO A 227 -7.62 23.31 28.99
C PRO A 227 -6.67 22.39 29.75
N VAL A 228 -5.37 22.56 29.53
CA VAL A 228 -4.34 21.92 30.33
C VAL A 228 -4.03 22.86 31.48
N ASP A 229 -4.13 22.36 32.71
CA ASP A 229 -3.72 23.08 33.90
C ASP A 229 -2.18 23.20 33.90
N PRO A 230 -1.61 24.42 33.76
CA PRO A 230 -0.16 24.60 33.72
C PRO A 230 0.52 24.09 34.99
N ALA A 231 -0.17 24.10 36.14
CA ALA A 231 0.37 23.62 37.41
C ALA A 231 0.51 22.09 37.49
N ARG A 232 -0.01 21.35 36.50
CA ARG A 232 0.08 19.89 36.39
C ARG A 232 1.04 19.43 35.30
N LEU A 233 1.68 20.35 34.60
CA LEU A 233 2.75 20.03 33.66
C LEU A 233 4.06 19.84 34.46
N PRO A 234 4.79 18.73 34.24
CA PRO A 234 6.06 18.46 34.91
C PRO A 234 7.19 19.41 34.46
#